data_AF-A0A0C9Z4N8-F1
#
_entry.id   AF-A0A0C9Z4N8-F1
#
_cell.length_a   1.000
_cell.length_b   1.000
_cell.length_c   1.000
_cell.angle_alpha   90.00
_cell.angle_beta   90.00
_cell.angle_gamma   90.00
#
_symmetry.space_group_name_H-M   'P 1'
#
loop_
_entity.id
_entity.type
_entity.pdbx_description
1 polymer ?
#
loop_
_entity_poly.entity_id
_entity_poly.type
_entity_poly.pdbx_seq_one_letter_code
_entity_poly.pdbx_strand_id
1 'polypeptide(L)'
;MVADLEEAIEFERAALKLLTRWHPSRGEYLHNLACNLRKRFVKQAAIQDLEEAIELLRAALKLRPIGHPDRSSSLYELAFCLSRRHDKYRVIEDLEAAVTLGREALKLCPQGHPNRASFLHNLAQCLADRFRQ
;
A
#
# COMPACT_ATOMS: atom_id res chain seq x y z
N MET A 1 18.43 -9.06 6.57
CA MET A 1 17.81 -9.99 7.56
C MET A 1 16.43 -9.46 8.00
N VAL A 2 15.70 -10.11 8.92
CA VAL A 2 14.50 -9.48 9.54
C VAL A 2 14.89 -8.25 10.34
N ALA A 3 16.06 -8.30 11.00
CA ALA A 3 16.65 -7.17 11.72
C ALA A 3 16.74 -5.89 10.86
N ASP A 4 17.27 -5.97 9.63
CA ASP A 4 17.39 -4.80 8.75
C ASP A 4 16.02 -4.19 8.38
N LEU A 5 14.97 -5.02 8.32
CA LEU A 5 13.61 -4.53 8.06
C LEU A 5 13.03 -3.82 9.28
N GLU A 6 13.31 -4.33 10.49
CA GLU A 6 12.91 -3.68 11.75
C GLU A 6 13.62 -2.34 11.90
N GLU A 7 14.93 -2.31 11.66
CA GLU A 7 15.73 -1.08 11.68
C GLU A 7 15.22 -0.05 10.66
N ALA A 8 14.89 -0.49 9.44
CA ALA A 8 14.29 0.40 8.43
C ALA A 8 12.94 0.99 8.87
N ILE A 9 12.10 0.19 9.55
CA ILE A 9 10.82 0.67 10.12
C ILE A 9 11.08 1.72 11.20
N GLU A 10 12.06 1.49 12.06
CA GLU A 10 12.42 2.43 13.14
C GLU A 10 12.94 3.76 12.58
N PHE A 11 13.82 3.72 11.58
CA PHE A 11 14.33 4.95 10.94
C PHE A 11 13.25 5.74 10.22
N GLU A 12 12.36 5.08 9.48
CA GLU A 12 11.22 5.74 8.83
C GLU A 12 10.28 6.41 9.86
N ARG A 13 10.03 5.73 10.99
CA ARG A 13 9.25 6.31 12.11
C ARG A 13 9.95 7.50 12.75
N ALA A 14 11.27 7.42 12.97
CA ALA A 14 12.05 8.52 13.52
C ALA A 14 12.04 9.73 12.57
N ALA A 15 12.24 9.51 11.27
CA ALA A 15 12.18 10.56 10.26
C ALA A 15 10.80 11.24 10.27
N LEU A 16 9.70 10.48 10.27
CA LEU A 16 8.34 11.03 10.28
C LEU A 16 8.00 11.89 11.52
N LYS A 17 8.67 11.65 12.65
CA LYS A 17 8.55 12.49 13.86
C LYS A 17 9.24 13.85 13.70
N LEU A 18 10.32 13.91 12.91
CA LEU A 18 11.08 15.14 12.64
C LEU A 18 10.45 15.97 11.51
N LEU A 19 9.78 15.30 10.57
CA LEU A 19 9.12 15.98 9.45
C LEU A 19 7.82 16.67 9.89
N THR A 20 7.69 17.95 9.56
CA THR A 20 6.41 18.66 9.70
C THR A 20 5.37 18.08 8.74
N ARG A 21 4.07 18.31 9.02
CA ARG A 21 2.97 17.82 8.16
C ARG A 21 3.00 18.35 6.72
N TRP A 22 3.71 19.46 6.50
CA TRP A 22 3.80 20.15 5.21
C TRP A 22 5.11 19.86 4.47
N HIS A 23 5.98 19.01 5.02
CA HIS A 23 7.25 18.70 4.38
C HIS A 23 6.99 17.99 3.02
N PRO A 24 7.60 18.45 1.91
CA PRO A 24 7.33 17.93 0.57
C PRO A 24 7.52 16.40 0.47
N SER A 25 8.59 15.88 1.07
CA SER A 25 8.87 14.43 1.05
C SER A 25 8.04 13.62 2.02
N ARG A 26 7.19 14.21 2.88
CA ARG A 26 6.45 13.45 3.90
C ARG A 26 5.63 12.29 3.30
N GLY A 27 5.05 12.50 2.12
CA GLY A 27 4.31 11.44 1.41
C GLY A 27 5.17 10.24 1.01
N GLU A 28 6.46 10.44 0.76
CA GLU A 28 7.43 9.38 0.47
C GLU A 28 7.73 8.54 1.71
N TYR A 29 8.09 9.14 2.84
CA TYR A 29 8.35 8.44 4.08
C TYR A 29 7.12 7.65 4.58
N LEU A 30 5.92 8.22 4.46
CA LEU A 30 4.67 7.51 4.77
C LEU A 30 4.49 6.25 3.89
N HIS A 31 4.74 6.38 2.59
CA HIS A 31 4.66 5.26 1.65
C HIS A 31 5.71 4.20 1.94
N ASN A 32 6.96 4.60 2.21
CA ASN A 32 8.07 3.67 2.47
C ASN A 32 7.86 2.90 3.78
N LEU A 33 7.42 3.58 4.84
CA LEU A 33 7.06 2.94 6.09
C LEU A 33 5.94 1.90 5.87
N ALA A 34 4.90 2.25 5.13
CA ALA A 34 3.81 1.32 4.80
C ALA A 34 4.30 0.09 4.01
N CYS A 35 5.19 0.29 3.02
CA CYS A 35 5.81 -0.79 2.27
C CYS A 35 6.63 -1.72 3.16
N ASN A 36 7.36 -1.19 4.14
CA ASN A 36 8.16 -1.98 5.08
C ASN A 36 7.26 -2.76 6.07
N LEU A 37 6.21 -2.14 6.58
CA LEU A 37 5.19 -2.80 7.40
C LEU A 37 4.49 -3.93 6.62
N ARG A 38 4.11 -3.69 5.37
CA ARG A 38 3.56 -4.74 4.49
C ARG A 38 4.53 -5.90 4.31
N LYS A 39 5.82 -5.62 4.07
CA LYS A 39 6.85 -6.67 3.96
C LYS A 39 6.96 -7.47 5.26
N ARG A 40 6.86 -6.81 6.42
CA ARG A 40 6.90 -7.48 7.74
C ARG A 40 5.64 -8.32 7.96
N PHE A 41 4.47 -7.82 7.61
CA PHE A 41 3.21 -8.58 7.60
C PHE A 41 3.32 -9.85 6.76
N VAL A 42 3.87 -9.78 5.53
CA VAL A 42 4.03 -10.97 4.68
C VAL A 42 4.94 -12.03 5.33
N LYS A 43 5.93 -11.62 6.12
CA LYS A 43 6.85 -12.53 6.81
C LYS A 43 6.33 -13.07 8.14
N GLN A 44 5.62 -12.24 8.90
CA GLN A 44 5.28 -12.51 10.31
C GLN A 44 3.77 -12.64 10.56
N ALA A 45 2.93 -12.38 9.55
CA ALA A 45 1.47 -12.36 9.62
C ALA A 45 0.89 -11.43 10.72
N ALA A 46 1.63 -10.39 11.12
CA ALA A 46 1.23 -9.41 12.12
C ALA A 46 0.20 -8.44 11.55
N ILE A 47 -1.09 -8.64 11.85
CA ILE A 47 -2.18 -7.87 11.23
C ILE A 47 -2.12 -6.36 11.56
N GLN A 48 -1.54 -6.00 12.71
CA GLN A 48 -1.34 -4.61 13.11
C GLN A 48 -0.47 -3.85 12.10
N ASP A 49 0.52 -4.52 11.50
CA ASP A 49 1.36 -3.91 10.45
C ASP A 49 0.54 -3.59 9.20
N LEU A 50 -0.39 -4.48 8.85
CA LEU A 50 -1.26 -4.28 7.69
C LEU A 50 -2.22 -3.11 7.92
N GLU A 51 -2.79 -3.00 9.13
CA GLU A 51 -3.68 -1.91 9.51
C GLU A 51 -2.94 -0.56 9.53
N GLU A 52 -1.74 -0.51 10.11
CA GLU A 52 -0.90 0.68 10.10
C GLU A 52 -0.50 1.06 8.66
N ALA A 53 -0.12 0.09 7.82
CA ALA A 53 0.19 0.35 6.41
C ALA A 53 -0.99 0.97 5.65
N ILE A 54 -2.22 0.50 5.87
CA ILE A 54 -3.43 1.06 5.26
C ILE A 54 -3.60 2.54 5.63
N GLU A 55 -3.46 2.89 6.90
CA GLU A 55 -3.61 4.28 7.37
C GLU A 55 -2.50 5.19 6.81
N LEU A 56 -1.26 4.70 6.78
CA LEU A 56 -0.13 5.43 6.21
C LEU A 56 -0.28 5.66 4.70
N LEU A 57 -0.77 4.67 3.95
CA LEU A 57 -1.01 4.80 2.51
C LEU A 57 -2.15 5.77 2.20
N ARG A 58 -3.22 5.77 3.01
CA ARG A 58 -4.28 6.78 2.94
C ARG A 58 -3.72 8.19 3.19
N ALA A 59 -2.84 8.34 4.18
CA ALA A 59 -2.17 9.61 4.46
C ALA A 59 -1.23 10.03 3.30
N ALA A 60 -0.46 9.10 2.74
CA ALA A 60 0.40 9.36 1.58
C ALA A 60 -0.41 9.80 0.35
N LEU A 61 -1.57 9.19 0.10
CA LEU A 61 -2.45 9.58 -1.01
C LEU A 61 -3.03 10.98 -0.87
N LYS A 62 -3.27 11.46 0.36
CA LYS A 62 -3.67 12.87 0.59
C LYS A 62 -2.57 13.86 0.20
N LEU A 63 -1.31 13.43 0.23
CA LEU A 63 -0.15 14.23 -0.17
C LEU A 63 0.27 14.02 -1.64
N ARG A 64 -0.36 13.07 -2.34
CA ARG A 64 -0.11 12.75 -3.75
C ARG A 64 -1.35 13.06 -4.59
N PRO A 65 -1.58 14.32 -4.98
CA PRO A 65 -2.75 14.70 -5.78
C PRO A 65 -2.78 13.99 -7.13
N ILE A 66 -3.90 14.12 -7.85
CA ILE A 66 -4.03 13.60 -9.22
C ILE A 66 -2.90 14.16 -10.09
N GLY A 67 -2.23 13.28 -10.84
CA GLY A 67 -1.07 13.63 -11.66
C GLY A 67 0.29 13.46 -10.98
N HIS A 68 0.33 13.24 -9.65
CA HIS A 68 1.59 12.96 -8.96
C HIS A 68 2.22 11.64 -9.44
N PRO A 69 3.54 11.60 -9.75
CA PRO A 69 4.20 10.42 -10.34
C PRO A 69 4.04 9.15 -9.49
N ASP A 70 4.21 9.28 -8.16
CA ASP A 70 4.13 8.12 -7.25
C ASP A 70 2.71 7.79 -6.76
N ARG A 71 1.68 8.41 -7.32
CA ARG A 71 0.29 8.14 -6.92
C ARG A 71 -0.11 6.70 -7.24
N SER A 72 0.27 6.21 -8.43
CA SER A 72 -0.02 4.84 -8.89
C SER A 72 0.53 3.78 -7.93
N SER A 73 1.76 3.97 -7.44
CA SER A 73 2.39 3.08 -6.46
C SER A 73 1.66 3.07 -5.12
N SER A 74 1.24 4.23 -4.59
CA SER A 74 0.46 4.26 -3.34
C SER A 74 -0.93 3.61 -3.48
N LEU A 75 -1.60 3.82 -4.62
CA LEU A 75 -2.90 3.19 -4.88
C LEU A 75 -2.78 1.67 -4.93
N TYR A 76 -1.74 1.16 -5.61
CA TYR A 76 -1.47 -0.27 -5.68
C TYR A 76 -1.19 -0.87 -4.30
N GLU A 77 -0.29 -0.27 -3.53
CA GLU A 77 0.06 -0.77 -2.20
C GLU A 77 -1.17 -0.76 -1.26
N LEU A 78 -2.04 0.25 -1.38
CA LEU A 78 -3.27 0.31 -0.62
C LEU A 78 -4.26 -0.79 -1.05
N ALA A 79 -4.43 -0.99 -2.35
CA ALA A 79 -5.26 -2.06 -2.89
C ALA A 79 -4.77 -3.45 -2.42
N PHE A 80 -3.46 -3.68 -2.45
CA PHE A 80 -2.86 -4.90 -1.95
C PHE A 80 -3.16 -5.11 -0.45
N CYS A 81 -2.96 -4.08 0.38
CA CYS A 81 -3.18 -4.21 1.81
C CYS A 81 -4.65 -4.48 2.14
N LEU A 82 -5.58 -3.83 1.46
CA LEU A 82 -7.02 -4.07 1.61
C LEU A 82 -7.41 -5.49 1.16
N SER A 83 -6.87 -5.98 0.05
CA SER A 83 -7.04 -7.38 -0.38
C SER A 83 -6.57 -8.36 0.69
N ARG A 84 -5.39 -8.15 1.29
CA ARG A 84 -4.90 -9.02 2.37
C ARG A 84 -5.78 -8.96 3.62
N ARG A 85 -6.34 -7.79 3.94
CA ARG A 85 -7.25 -7.64 5.08
C ARG A 85 -8.59 -8.34 4.82
N HIS A 86 -9.10 -8.26 3.59
CA HIS A 86 -10.25 -9.05 3.14
C HIS A 86 -9.99 -10.55 3.26
N ASP A 87 -8.81 -11.05 2.83
CA ASP A 87 -8.49 -12.47 2.93
C ASP A 87 -8.56 -12.97 4.38
N LYS A 88 -8.16 -12.12 5.33
CA LYS A 88 -8.14 -12.45 6.76
C LYS A 88 -9.52 -12.35 7.42
N TYR A 89 -10.26 -11.29 7.13
CA TYR A 89 -11.47 -10.91 7.89
C TYR A 89 -12.76 -10.95 7.08
N ARG A 90 -12.70 -11.26 5.78
CA ARG A 90 -13.83 -11.31 4.85
C ARG A 90 -14.65 -10.01 4.77
N VAL A 91 -14.00 -8.87 5.00
CA VAL A 91 -14.61 -7.53 4.87
C VAL A 91 -14.85 -7.23 3.39
N ILE A 92 -16.10 -7.22 2.94
CA ILE A 92 -16.45 -7.07 1.51
C ILE A 92 -16.07 -5.68 1.01
N GLU A 93 -16.23 -4.65 1.85
CA GLU A 93 -15.89 -3.27 1.55
C GLU A 93 -14.41 -3.10 1.21
N ASP A 94 -13.53 -3.88 1.86
CA ASP A 94 -12.10 -3.89 1.56
C ASP A 94 -11.81 -4.48 0.18
N LEU A 95 -12.55 -5.51 -0.22
CA LEU A 95 -12.38 -6.11 -1.55
C LEU A 95 -12.83 -5.15 -2.65
N GLU A 96 -13.99 -4.51 -2.48
CA GLU A 96 -14.49 -3.53 -3.45
C GLU A 96 -13.55 -2.32 -3.56
N ALA A 97 -13.03 -1.84 -2.43
CA ALA A 97 -12.02 -0.80 -2.40
C ALA A 97 -10.74 -1.25 -3.10
N ALA A 98 -10.26 -2.47 -2.87
CA ALA A 98 -9.07 -3.02 -3.53
C ALA A 98 -9.24 -3.09 -5.06
N VAL A 99 -10.40 -3.56 -5.55
CA VAL A 99 -10.70 -3.59 -7.00
C VAL A 99 -10.72 -2.18 -7.58
N THR A 100 -11.37 -1.24 -6.91
CA THR A 100 -11.49 0.15 -7.39
C THR A 100 -10.13 0.83 -7.48
N LEU A 101 -9.35 0.74 -6.40
CA LEU A 101 -8.01 1.34 -6.31
C LEU A 101 -7.02 0.65 -7.25
N GLY A 102 -7.09 -0.67 -7.40
CA GLY A 102 -6.25 -1.43 -8.33
C GLY A 102 -6.49 -1.03 -9.79
N ARG A 103 -7.74 -0.75 -10.17
CA ARG A 103 -8.07 -0.21 -11.50
C ARG A 103 -7.52 1.20 -11.70
N GLU A 104 -7.62 2.07 -10.70
CA GLU A 104 -7.04 3.43 -10.76
C GLU A 104 -5.51 3.35 -10.89
N ALA A 105 -4.85 2.54 -10.07
CA ALA A 105 -3.41 2.32 -10.12
C ALA A 105 -2.95 1.86 -11.51
N LEU A 106 -3.65 0.90 -12.12
CA LEU A 106 -3.30 0.36 -13.43
C LEU A 106 -3.49 1.37 -14.57
N LYS A 107 -4.51 2.24 -14.48
CA LYS A 107 -4.72 3.34 -15.44
C LYS A 107 -3.58 4.36 -15.40
N LEU A 108 -3.05 4.62 -14.20
CA LEU A 108 -1.94 5.56 -14.00
C LEU A 108 -0.56 4.94 -14.22
N CYS A 109 -0.46 3.61 -14.22
CA CYS A 109 0.79 2.88 -14.39
C CYS A 109 1.18 2.77 -15.87
N PRO A 110 2.38 3.24 -16.29
CA PRO A 110 2.85 3.07 -17.67
C PRO A 110 3.02 1.59 -18.07
N GLN A 111 2.92 1.29 -19.37
CA GLN A 111 3.02 -0.09 -19.86
C GLN A 111 4.37 -0.76 -19.53
N GLY A 112 5.47 -0.01 -19.60
CA GLY A 112 6.82 -0.50 -19.28
C GLY A 112 7.20 -0.47 -17.80
N HIS A 113 6.26 -0.17 -16.89
CA HIS A 113 6.58 -0.04 -15.48
C HIS A 113 6.93 -1.43 -14.87
N PRO A 114 8.05 -1.57 -14.15
CA PRO A 114 8.52 -2.87 -13.63
C PRO A 114 7.48 -3.61 -12.79
N ASN A 115 6.68 -2.88 -12.01
CA ASN A 115 5.67 -3.47 -11.12
C ASN A 115 4.30 -3.70 -11.77
N ARG A 116 4.12 -3.38 -13.06
CA ARG A 116 2.81 -3.50 -13.73
C ARG A 116 2.26 -4.92 -13.69
N ALA A 117 3.12 -5.94 -13.82
CA ALA A 117 2.72 -7.34 -13.72
C ALA A 117 2.10 -7.66 -12.34
N SER A 118 2.71 -7.16 -11.27
CA SER A 118 2.19 -7.32 -9.90
C SER A 118 0.84 -6.62 -9.69
N PHE A 119 0.63 -5.48 -10.35
CA PHE A 119 -0.65 -4.74 -10.31
C PHE A 119 -1.76 -5.56 -10.97
N LEU A 120 -1.48 -6.09 -12.16
CA LEU A 120 -2.40 -6.95 -12.91
C LEU A 120 -2.74 -8.22 -12.13
N HIS A 121 -1.73 -8.89 -11.58
CA HIS A 121 -1.92 -10.12 -10.81
C HIS A 121 -2.82 -9.89 -9.58
N ASN A 122 -2.54 -8.85 -8.78
CA ASN A 122 -3.34 -8.56 -7.59
C ASN A 122 -4.79 -8.16 -7.95
N LEU A 123 -4.98 -7.34 -8.99
CA LEU A 123 -6.32 -6.98 -9.44
C LEU A 123 -7.10 -8.20 -9.97
N ALA A 124 -6.44 -9.10 -10.72
CA ALA A 124 -7.06 -10.34 -11.18
C ALA A 124 -7.50 -11.22 -10.01
N GLN A 125 -6.67 -11.34 -8.96
CA GLN A 125 -7.04 -12.07 -7.74
C GLN A 125 -8.26 -11.45 -7.07
N CYS A 126 -8.27 -10.13 -6.87
CA CYS A 126 -9.41 -9.43 -6.25
C CYS A 126 -10.71 -9.63 -7.06
N LEU A 127 -10.63 -9.58 -8.39
CA LEU A 127 -11.78 -9.81 -9.25
C LEU A 127 -12.29 -11.26 -9.17
N ALA A 128 -11.37 -12.23 -9.08
CA ALA A 128 -11.72 -13.64 -8.92
C ALA A 128 -12.30 -13.95 -7.53
N ASP A 129 -11.83 -13.28 -6.47
CA ASP A 129 -12.42 -13.37 -5.14
C ASP A 129 -13.83 -12.76 -5.13
N ARG A 130 -14.01 -11.60 -5.77
CA ARG A 130 -15.30 -10.92 -5.84
C ARG A 130 -16.36 -11.73 -6.59
N PHE A 131 -15.97 -12.44 -7.64
CA PHE A 131 -16.87 -13.34 -8.36
C PHE A 131 -17.32 -14.55 -7.52
N ARG A 132 -16.51 -14.96 -6.54
CA ARG A 132 -16.77 -16.13 -5.69
C ARG A 132 -17.61 -15.82 -4.44
N GLN A 133 -17.87 -14.55 -4.15
CA GLN A 133 -18.77 -14.12 -3.08
C GLN A 133 -20.22 -14.35 -3.49
#